data_AF-A0A8H7SGN6-F1
#
_entry.id   AF-A0A8H7SGN6-F1
#
_cell.length_a   1.000
_cell.length_b   1.000
_cell.length_c   1.000
_cell.angle_alpha   90.00
_cell.angle_beta   90.00
_cell.angle_gamma   90.00
#
_symmetry.space_group_name_H-M   'P 1'
#
loop_
_entity.id
_entity.type
_entity.pdbx_description
1 polymer ?
#
loop_
_entity_poly.entity_id
_entity_poly.type
_entity_poly.pdbx_seq_one_letter_code
_entity_poly.pdbx_strand_id
1 'polypeptide(L)'
;MSRKRKKKLFRQPTHTHFTNKKKARMEIDSADNRKRLIIVLENASLEAARLHPYRFDSKMQLLNCDEHQSILKRLGRDIADARPDIVHQCLLALLDSPLNKSGHLEVYIHTAKGVVIRINPETRIPRTIKRFSGLMVQLLEKGCIVSDSEGKNKLLEIVPPPVTNYLPANARKIALSWNSEKVKLYDYFKEIPGDGPVVVAVGAMAKGADTFADSYVQDKIGK
;
A
#
# COMPACT_ATOMS: atom_id res chain seq x y z
N MET A 1 4.69 -13.37 51.45
CA MET A 1 5.03 -12.27 50.52
C MET A 1 5.54 -12.87 49.20
N SER A 2 4.75 -12.86 48.12
CA SER A 2 5.22 -13.27 46.79
C SER A 2 4.50 -12.47 45.70
N ARG A 3 5.28 -11.84 44.82
CA ARG A 3 4.90 -10.77 43.89
C ARG A 3 4.10 -11.33 42.70
N LYS A 4 2.82 -10.93 42.55
CA LYS A 4 1.98 -11.22 41.38
C LYS A 4 2.41 -10.39 40.16
N ARG A 5 2.71 -11.08 39.05
CA ARG A 5 2.95 -10.51 37.70
C ARG A 5 1.69 -9.81 37.17
N LYS A 6 1.77 -8.52 36.84
CA LYS A 6 0.70 -7.77 36.16
C LYS A 6 0.65 -8.15 34.67
N LYS A 7 -0.46 -8.77 34.23
CA LYS A 7 -0.81 -8.94 32.81
C LYS A 7 -1.12 -7.56 32.21
N LYS A 8 -0.43 -7.15 31.15
CA LYS A 8 -0.81 -5.98 30.34
C LYS A 8 -2.03 -6.36 29.48
N LEU A 9 -3.19 -5.86 29.87
CA LEU A 9 -4.45 -6.00 29.16
C LEU A 9 -4.44 -5.05 27.95
N PHE A 10 -4.67 -5.61 26.76
CA PHE A 10 -4.92 -4.86 25.52
C PHE A 10 -6.09 -3.89 25.76
N ARG A 11 -5.85 -2.59 25.60
CA ARG A 11 -6.90 -1.57 25.68
C ARG A 11 -7.65 -1.52 24.36
N GLN A 12 -8.98 -1.67 24.41
CA GLN A 12 -9.87 -1.42 23.28
C GLN A 12 -9.88 0.09 22.94
N PRO A 13 -10.04 0.48 21.66
CA PRO A 13 -10.07 1.89 21.28
C PRO A 13 -11.40 2.53 21.67
N THR A 14 -11.34 3.62 22.44
CA THR A 14 -12.50 4.42 22.90
C THR A 14 -12.86 5.51 21.90
N HIS A 15 -14.15 5.63 21.55
CA HIS A 15 -14.97 6.79 21.10
C HIS A 15 -14.43 7.93 20.18
N THR A 16 -13.15 8.04 19.87
CA THR A 16 -12.58 9.04 18.92
C THR A 16 -12.75 8.66 17.44
N HIS A 17 -13.36 7.52 17.14
CA HIS A 17 -13.46 6.98 15.78
C HIS A 17 -14.53 7.64 14.88
N PHE A 18 -15.53 8.33 15.43
CA PHE A 18 -16.63 8.89 14.63
C PHE A 18 -16.33 10.27 14.01
N THR A 19 -15.49 11.09 14.64
CA THR A 19 -15.20 12.46 14.18
C THR A 19 -14.18 12.47 13.03
N ASN A 20 -13.16 11.60 13.08
CA ASN A 20 -12.15 11.47 12.03
C ASN A 20 -12.70 10.94 10.69
N LYS A 21 -13.74 10.09 10.74
CA LYS A 21 -14.37 9.52 9.55
C LYS A 21 -15.12 10.59 8.74
N LYS A 22 -15.75 11.57 9.41
CA LYS A 22 -16.44 12.70 8.75
C LYS A 22 -15.45 13.68 8.12
N LYS A 23 -14.34 13.99 8.79
CA LYS A 23 -13.34 14.94 8.27
C LYS A 23 -12.58 14.39 7.07
N ALA A 24 -12.16 13.13 7.13
CA ALA A 24 -11.55 12.44 5.98
C ALA A 24 -12.50 12.36 4.78
N ARG A 25 -13.80 12.14 5.02
CA ARG A 25 -14.82 12.11 3.96
C ARG A 25 -15.08 13.50 3.34
N MET A 26 -15.08 14.56 4.14
CA MET A 26 -15.22 15.94 3.65
C MET A 26 -14.03 16.45 2.80
N GLU A 27 -12.79 16.03 3.11
CA GLU A 27 -11.62 16.35 2.26
C GLU A 27 -11.61 15.55 0.96
N ILE A 28 -12.15 14.32 0.96
CA ILE A 28 -12.31 13.48 -0.23
C ILE A 28 -13.40 14.04 -1.16
N ASP A 29 -14.55 14.47 -0.62
CA ASP A 29 -15.71 14.94 -1.40
C ASP A 29 -15.42 16.24 -2.20
N SER A 30 -14.50 17.10 -1.73
CA SER A 30 -14.12 18.33 -2.45
C SER A 30 -13.04 18.11 -3.53
N ALA A 31 -12.31 16.99 -3.47
CA ALA A 31 -11.34 16.56 -4.48
C ALA A 31 -11.93 15.56 -5.50
N ASP A 32 -13.19 15.15 -5.34
CA ASP A 32 -13.83 14.04 -6.06
C ASP A 32 -13.96 14.27 -7.58
N ASN A 33 -13.91 15.53 -8.02
CA ASN A 33 -14.09 15.90 -9.43
C ASN A 33 -12.80 16.25 -10.18
N ARG A 34 -11.62 16.17 -9.54
CA ARG A 34 -10.35 16.43 -10.22
C ARG A 34 -9.88 15.19 -10.97
N LYS A 35 -9.66 15.34 -12.27
CA LYS A 35 -9.00 14.34 -13.13
C LYS A 35 -7.63 13.95 -12.55
N ARG A 36 -7.54 12.72 -12.03
CA ARG A 36 -6.32 12.12 -11.50
C ARG A 36 -6.31 10.62 -11.71
N LEU A 37 -5.12 10.04 -11.76
CA LEU A 37 -4.91 8.60 -11.77
C LEU A 37 -4.61 8.14 -10.34
N ILE A 38 -5.31 7.11 -9.89
CA ILE A 38 -5.09 6.46 -8.61
C ILE A 38 -4.58 5.05 -8.90
N ILE A 39 -3.37 4.74 -8.45
CA ILE A 39 -2.80 3.39 -8.59
C ILE A 39 -2.91 2.67 -7.26
N VAL A 40 -3.47 1.47 -7.28
CA VAL A 40 -3.47 0.57 -6.13
C VAL A 40 -2.55 -0.61 -6.43
N LEU A 41 -1.43 -0.69 -5.71
CA LEU A 41 -0.51 -1.81 -5.75
C LEU A 41 -1.04 -2.92 -4.84
N GLU A 42 -1.72 -3.89 -5.43
CA GLU A 42 -2.48 -4.95 -4.77
C GLU A 42 -1.62 -6.18 -4.46
N ASN A 43 -1.97 -6.91 -3.39
CA ASN A 43 -1.23 -8.08 -2.90
C ASN A 43 0.28 -7.86 -2.69
N ALA A 44 0.67 -6.64 -2.32
CA ALA A 44 2.06 -6.28 -2.10
C ALA A 44 2.75 -7.11 -1.01
N SER A 45 3.93 -7.65 -1.29
CA SER A 45 4.75 -8.37 -0.30
C SER A 45 5.56 -7.39 0.57
N LEU A 46 4.90 -6.76 1.54
CA LEU A 46 5.54 -5.95 2.58
C LEU A 46 5.22 -6.51 3.97
N GLU A 47 6.17 -7.27 4.52
CA GLU A 47 6.05 -7.86 5.85
C GLU A 47 7.37 -7.73 6.60
N ALA A 48 7.31 -7.26 7.84
CA ALA A 48 8.48 -7.21 8.72
C ALA A 48 8.41 -8.33 9.77
N ALA A 49 9.55 -8.98 10.01
CA ALA A 49 9.70 -9.99 11.05
C ALA A 49 11.03 -9.83 11.80
N ARG A 50 11.09 -10.38 13.01
CA ARG A 50 12.35 -10.49 13.77
C ARG A 50 13.16 -11.67 13.25
N LEU A 51 14.46 -11.50 13.02
CA LEU A 51 15.33 -12.62 12.63
C LEU A 51 15.29 -13.75 13.66
N HIS A 52 15.45 -13.37 14.93
CA HIS A 52 15.45 -14.28 16.07
C HIS A 52 14.25 -13.94 16.97
N PRO A 53 13.09 -14.59 16.78
CA PRO A 53 11.86 -14.25 17.49
C PRO A 53 11.97 -14.43 19.01
N TYR A 54 12.87 -15.29 19.48
CA TYR A 54 13.12 -15.56 20.90
C TYR A 54 14.13 -14.60 21.55
N ARG A 55 14.79 -13.76 20.75
CA ARG A 55 15.76 -12.76 21.20
C ARG A 55 15.08 -11.39 21.28
N PHE A 56 15.01 -10.83 22.48
CA PHE A 56 14.34 -9.55 22.71
C PHE A 56 14.99 -8.38 21.95
N ASP A 57 16.30 -8.45 21.75
CA ASP A 57 17.15 -7.50 21.02
C ASP A 57 17.16 -7.72 19.50
N SER A 58 16.43 -8.72 18.98
CA SER A 58 16.42 -9.00 17.56
C SER A 58 15.80 -7.84 16.78
N LYS A 59 16.59 -7.30 15.84
CA LYS A 59 16.13 -6.29 14.88
C LYS A 59 14.99 -6.86 14.02
N MET A 60 14.04 -6.00 13.67
CA MET A 60 13.05 -6.28 12.64
C MET A 60 13.64 -6.00 11.26
N GLN A 61 13.35 -6.88 10.31
CA GLN A 61 13.75 -6.74 8.92
C GLN A 61 12.55 -7.00 8.01
N LEU A 62 12.53 -6.32 6.87
CA LEU A 62 11.56 -6.57 5.82
C LEU A 62 11.92 -7.91 5.16
N LEU A 63 10.98 -8.84 5.15
CA LEU A 63 11.18 -10.17 4.58
C LEU A 63 11.42 -10.07 3.06
N ASN A 64 12.41 -10.81 2.58
CA ASN A 64 12.74 -10.96 1.17
C ASN A 64 13.25 -12.38 0.88
N CYS A 65 13.13 -12.82 -0.37
CA CYS A 65 13.45 -14.19 -0.80
C CYS A 65 14.94 -14.53 -0.73
N ASP A 66 15.84 -13.55 -0.80
CA ASP A 66 17.29 -13.80 -0.89
C ASP A 66 17.91 -13.99 0.49
N GLU A 67 17.58 -13.12 1.44
CA GLU A 67 18.22 -13.06 2.77
C GLU A 67 17.45 -13.86 3.83
N HIS A 68 16.14 -14.05 3.68
CA HIS A 68 15.27 -14.50 4.77
C HIS A 68 14.58 -15.86 4.55
N GLN A 69 15.15 -16.71 3.69
CA GLN A 69 14.57 -18.02 3.34
C GLN A 69 14.20 -18.89 4.54
N SER A 70 15.11 -19.01 5.52
CA SER A 70 14.89 -19.84 6.71
C SER A 70 13.75 -19.32 7.59
N ILE A 71 13.61 -17.99 7.67
CA ILE A 71 12.54 -17.34 8.43
C ILE A 71 11.20 -17.56 7.72
N LEU A 72 11.18 -17.38 6.39
CA LEU A 72 10.00 -17.59 5.55
C LEU A 72 9.47 -19.03 5.66
N LYS A 73 10.37 -20.04 5.57
CA LYS A 73 10.02 -21.45 5.78
C LYS A 73 9.39 -21.69 7.15
N ARG A 74 9.97 -21.13 8.21
CA ARG A 74 9.41 -21.25 9.58
C ARG A 74 8.03 -20.60 9.71
N LEU A 75 7.78 -19.51 8.98
CA LEU A 75 6.48 -18.84 8.94
C LEU A 75 5.47 -19.54 8.01
N GLY A 76 5.84 -20.66 7.37
CA GLY A 76 4.99 -21.36 6.41
C GLY A 76 4.72 -20.53 5.14
N ARG A 77 5.60 -19.58 4.82
CA ARG A 77 5.49 -18.74 3.62
C ARG A 77 6.32 -19.34 2.50
N ASP A 78 5.78 -19.28 1.28
CA ASP A 78 6.57 -19.53 0.08
C ASP A 78 7.67 -18.46 -0.03
N ILE A 79 8.89 -18.91 -0.24
CA ILE A 79 10.06 -18.04 -0.38
C ILE A 79 9.88 -17.14 -1.61
N ALA A 80 9.33 -17.68 -2.69
CA ALA A 80 9.18 -16.96 -3.95
C ALA A 80 8.23 -15.75 -3.85
N ASP A 81 7.35 -15.73 -2.85
CA ASP A 81 6.36 -14.66 -2.66
C ASP A 81 6.95 -13.44 -1.93
N ALA A 82 8.08 -13.59 -1.24
CA ALA A 82 8.71 -12.52 -0.47
C ALA A 82 9.50 -11.56 -1.37
N ARG A 83 8.77 -10.75 -2.15
CA ARG A 83 9.32 -9.87 -3.21
C ARG A 83 8.99 -8.39 -2.96
N PRO A 84 9.55 -7.77 -1.91
CA PRO A 84 9.34 -6.33 -1.66
C PRO A 84 9.96 -5.44 -2.74
N ASP A 85 10.88 -5.96 -3.54
CA ASP A 85 11.52 -5.29 -4.68
C ASP A 85 10.53 -4.93 -5.79
N ILE A 86 9.46 -5.70 -5.99
CA ILE A 86 8.41 -5.40 -6.99
C ILE A 86 7.75 -4.06 -6.65
N VAL A 87 7.29 -3.92 -5.40
CA VAL A 87 6.68 -2.68 -4.90
C VAL A 87 7.69 -1.54 -4.97
N HIS A 88 8.95 -1.80 -4.59
CA HIS A 88 10.01 -0.79 -4.65
C HIS A 88 10.17 -0.23 -6.07
N GLN A 89 10.30 -1.08 -7.08
CA GLN A 89 10.44 -0.65 -8.48
C GLN A 89 9.18 0.07 -8.99
N CYS A 90 7.99 -0.44 -8.66
CA CYS A 90 6.74 0.23 -9.02
C CYS A 90 6.68 1.66 -8.44
N LEU A 91 7.00 1.84 -7.16
CA LEU A 91 6.99 3.16 -6.53
C LEU A 91 8.03 4.11 -7.13
N LEU A 92 9.22 3.61 -7.48
CA LEU A 92 10.23 4.43 -8.16
C LEU A 92 9.71 4.92 -9.52
N ALA A 93 9.12 4.03 -10.32
CA ALA A 93 8.58 4.38 -11.63
C ALA A 93 7.39 5.35 -11.53
N LEU A 94 6.46 5.09 -10.59
CA LEU A 94 5.26 5.88 -10.38
C LEU A 94 5.58 7.31 -9.90
N LEU A 95 6.40 7.45 -8.86
CA LEU A 95 6.65 8.75 -8.23
C LEU A 95 7.65 9.63 -9.00
N ASP A 96 8.42 9.05 -9.92
CA ASP A 96 9.24 9.80 -10.88
C ASP A 96 8.48 10.19 -12.15
N SER A 97 7.31 9.61 -12.41
CA SER A 97 6.54 9.92 -13.62
C SER A 97 6.19 11.41 -13.73
N PRO A 98 6.14 11.98 -14.95
CA PRO A 98 5.63 13.33 -15.18
C PRO A 98 4.24 13.55 -14.57
N LEU A 99 3.41 12.49 -14.57
CA LEU A 99 2.08 12.51 -13.99
C LEU A 99 2.10 12.80 -12.48
N ASN A 100 3.01 12.16 -11.74
CA ASN A 100 3.23 12.49 -10.32
C ASN A 100 3.74 13.92 -10.14
N LYS A 101 4.72 14.35 -10.94
CA LYS A 101 5.28 15.72 -10.85
C LYS A 101 4.25 16.81 -11.15
N SER A 102 3.25 16.51 -11.96
CA SER A 102 2.12 17.40 -12.25
C SER A 102 0.99 17.35 -11.21
N GLY A 103 1.09 16.50 -10.17
CA GLY A 103 0.08 16.39 -9.11
C GLY A 103 -1.21 15.68 -9.51
N HIS A 104 -1.13 14.79 -10.51
CA HIS A 104 -2.27 14.01 -11.03
C HIS A 104 -2.16 12.51 -10.74
N LEU A 105 -1.25 12.11 -9.84
CA LEU A 105 -1.08 10.72 -9.40
C LEU A 105 -1.30 10.60 -7.89
N GLU A 106 -2.05 9.58 -7.51
CA GLU A 106 -2.19 9.12 -6.13
C GLU A 106 -1.83 7.63 -6.09
N VAL A 107 -1.13 7.18 -5.04
CA VAL A 107 -0.68 5.78 -4.94
C VAL A 107 -1.06 5.20 -3.59
N TYR A 108 -1.67 4.02 -3.64
CA TYR A 108 -1.93 3.17 -2.49
C TYR A 108 -1.20 1.84 -2.64
N ILE A 109 -0.79 1.26 -1.51
CA ILE A 109 -0.30 -0.10 -1.45
C ILE A 109 -1.27 -0.89 -0.58
N HIS A 110 -1.81 -1.97 -1.11
CA HIS A 110 -2.58 -2.95 -0.36
C HIS A 110 -1.75 -4.24 -0.27
N THR A 111 -1.29 -4.53 0.93
CA THR A 111 -0.40 -5.67 1.18
C THR A 111 -1.17 -6.99 1.21
N ALA A 112 -0.49 -8.11 0.97
CA ALA A 112 -1.07 -9.45 1.11
C ALA A 112 -1.58 -9.75 2.54
N LYS A 113 -1.20 -8.96 3.55
CA LYS A 113 -1.69 -9.04 4.93
C LYS A 113 -2.83 -8.07 5.25
N GLY A 114 -3.42 -7.40 4.25
CA GLY A 114 -4.57 -6.50 4.42
C GLY A 114 -4.22 -5.11 4.96
N VAL A 115 -2.93 -4.76 5.07
CA VAL A 115 -2.49 -3.40 5.42
C VAL A 115 -2.64 -2.51 4.20
N VAL A 116 -3.31 -1.36 4.37
CA VAL A 116 -3.43 -0.31 3.35
C VAL A 116 -2.47 0.82 3.72
N ILE A 117 -1.61 1.21 2.78
CA ILE A 117 -0.64 2.28 2.93
C ILE A 117 -0.95 3.36 1.91
N ARG A 118 -1.16 4.59 2.37
CA ARG A 118 -1.27 5.78 1.53
C ARG A 118 0.11 6.41 1.33
N ILE A 119 0.42 6.78 0.09
CA ILE A 119 1.68 7.40 -0.30
C ILE A 119 1.43 8.87 -0.65
N ASN A 120 2.11 9.78 0.03
CA ASN A 120 2.10 11.19 -0.35
C ASN A 120 2.89 11.39 -1.66
N PRO A 121 2.35 12.09 -2.69
CA PRO A 121 3.04 12.37 -3.95
C PRO A 121 4.42 13.02 -3.83
N GLU A 122 4.68 13.77 -2.75
CA GLU A 122 5.96 14.43 -2.46
C GLU A 122 7.04 13.47 -1.93
N THR A 123 6.66 12.23 -1.61
CA THR A 123 7.56 11.24 -1.01
C THR A 123 8.70 10.89 -1.96
N ARG A 124 9.94 11.03 -1.47
CA ARG A 124 11.14 10.55 -2.16
C ARG A 124 11.47 9.14 -1.69
N ILE A 125 11.13 8.15 -2.49
CA ILE A 125 11.42 6.74 -2.18
C ILE A 125 12.94 6.48 -2.31
N PRO A 126 13.57 5.83 -1.31
CA PRO A 126 14.98 5.49 -1.39
C PRO A 126 15.30 4.61 -2.61
N ARG A 127 16.34 4.98 -3.37
CA ARG A 127 16.71 4.27 -4.63
C ARG A 127 17.29 2.88 -4.42
N THR A 128 17.86 2.62 -3.25
CA THR A 128 18.46 1.32 -2.92
C THR A 128 17.48 0.47 -2.12
N ILE A 129 17.31 -0.80 -2.48
CA ILE A 129 16.39 -1.72 -1.78
C ILE A 129 16.64 -1.76 -0.28
N LYS A 130 17.89 -1.82 0.18
CA LYS A 130 18.25 -1.85 1.61
C LYS A 130 17.69 -0.66 2.41
N ARG A 131 17.74 0.55 1.84
CA ARG A 131 17.17 1.76 2.48
C ARG A 131 15.65 1.77 2.43
N PHE A 132 15.07 1.30 1.32
CA PHE A 132 13.62 1.12 1.21
C PHE A 132 13.11 0.13 2.26
N SER A 133 13.79 -1.01 2.45
CA SER A 133 13.45 -2.00 3.47
C SER A 133 13.45 -1.40 4.88
N GLY A 134 14.47 -0.61 5.24
CA GLY A 134 14.51 0.09 6.52
C GLY A 134 13.34 1.07 6.70
N LEU A 135 13.00 1.82 5.67
CA LEU A 135 11.86 2.74 5.66
C LEU A 135 10.52 2.00 5.85
N MET A 136 10.32 0.88 5.15
CA MET A 136 9.10 0.07 5.28
C MET A 136 8.99 -0.60 6.65
N VAL A 137 10.08 -1.08 7.24
CA VAL A 137 10.09 -1.59 8.63
C VAL A 137 9.66 -0.48 9.58
N GLN A 138 10.24 0.71 9.47
CA GLN A 138 9.88 1.85 10.30
C GLN A 138 8.39 2.23 10.14
N LEU A 139 7.88 2.21 8.91
CA LEU A 139 6.47 2.47 8.63
C LEU A 139 5.56 1.43 9.31
N LEU A 140 5.89 0.14 9.18
CA LEU A 140 5.11 -0.95 9.78
C LEU A 140 5.16 -0.94 11.31
N GLU A 141 6.25 -0.46 11.91
CA GLU A 141 6.37 -0.32 13.37
C GLU A 141 5.63 0.91 13.91
N LYS A 142 5.73 2.06 13.22
CA LYS A 142 5.21 3.35 13.72
C LYS A 142 3.82 3.72 13.19
N GLY A 143 3.37 3.08 12.12
CA GLY A 143 2.11 3.39 11.42
C GLY A 143 2.18 4.60 10.49
N CYS A 144 3.21 5.45 10.58
CA CYS A 144 3.43 6.55 9.65
C CYS A 144 4.91 6.98 9.57
N ILE A 145 5.25 7.67 8.48
CA ILE A 145 6.52 8.38 8.28
C ILE A 145 6.19 9.85 8.02
N VAL A 146 6.87 10.74 8.74
CA VAL A 146 6.68 12.20 8.66
C VAL A 146 7.95 12.86 8.13
N SER A 147 7.81 13.97 7.40
CA SER A 147 8.96 14.73 6.89
C SER A 147 9.51 15.75 7.89
N ASP A 148 8.67 16.18 8.83
CA ASP A 148 8.98 17.22 9.82
C ASP A 148 8.95 16.65 11.24
N SER A 149 9.65 17.34 12.14
CA SER A 149 9.70 17.00 13.57
C SER A 149 8.37 17.20 14.29
N GLU A 150 7.47 18.03 13.73
CA GLU A 150 6.16 18.36 14.29
C GLU A 150 5.10 17.30 13.96
N GLY A 151 5.38 16.37 13.04
CA GLY A 151 4.50 15.32 12.57
C GLY A 151 3.33 15.79 11.70
N LYS A 152 3.40 17.00 11.13
CA LYS A 152 2.29 17.59 10.36
C LYS A 152 2.20 17.00 8.96
N ASN A 153 3.33 16.89 8.25
CA ASN A 153 3.35 16.33 6.92
C ASN A 153 3.70 14.83 6.93
N LYS A 154 2.67 13.99 6.75
CA LYS A 154 2.83 12.53 6.62
C LYS A 154 3.18 12.18 5.18
N LEU A 155 4.35 11.56 5.00
CA LEU A 155 4.81 11.05 3.71
C LEU A 155 4.22 9.67 3.41
N LEU A 156 4.21 8.80 4.41
CA LEU A 156 3.64 7.46 4.33
C LEU A 156 2.74 7.23 5.52
N GLU A 157 1.58 6.63 5.31
CA GLU A 157 0.62 6.39 6.39
C GLU A 157 -0.12 5.08 6.20
N ILE A 158 -0.16 4.26 7.25
CA ILE A 158 -1.06 3.11 7.32
C ILE A 158 -2.46 3.62 7.65
N VAL A 159 -3.41 3.30 6.79
CA VAL A 159 -4.81 3.71 6.91
C VAL A 159 -5.72 2.50 7.13
N PRO A 160 -6.87 2.63 7.82
CA PRO A 160 -7.79 1.53 8.05
C PRO A 160 -8.34 0.89 6.76
N PRO A 161 -8.36 -0.45 6.63
CA PRO A 161 -8.98 -1.11 5.48
C PRO A 161 -10.53 -0.96 5.49
N PRO A 162 -11.21 -1.22 4.36
CA PRO A 162 -10.66 -1.55 3.03
C PRO A 162 -10.10 -0.34 2.27
N VAL A 163 -9.27 -0.59 1.25
CA VAL A 163 -8.72 0.47 0.36
C VAL A 163 -9.83 1.23 -0.37
N THR A 164 -10.96 0.59 -0.64
CA THR A 164 -12.13 1.19 -1.31
C THR A 164 -12.71 2.39 -0.57
N ASN A 165 -12.46 2.54 0.74
CA ASN A 165 -12.88 3.73 1.50
C ASN A 165 -12.18 5.01 1.03
N TYR A 166 -11.06 4.90 0.34
CA TYR A 166 -10.23 6.01 -0.13
C TYR A 166 -10.33 6.23 -1.64
N LEU A 167 -11.14 5.40 -2.33
CA LEU A 167 -11.34 5.50 -3.77
C LEU A 167 -12.60 6.35 -4.05
N PRO A 168 -12.52 7.34 -4.95
CA PRO A 168 -13.68 8.11 -5.39
C PRO A 168 -14.85 7.24 -5.86
N ALA A 169 -16.06 7.60 -5.47
CA ALA A 169 -17.26 6.85 -5.84
C ALA A 169 -17.48 6.90 -7.37
N ASN A 170 -17.31 8.08 -7.95
CA ASN A 170 -17.41 8.37 -9.39
C ASN A 170 -16.24 7.85 -10.24
N ALA A 171 -15.19 7.27 -9.62
CA ALA A 171 -14.03 6.79 -10.38
C ALA A 171 -14.39 5.58 -11.26
N ARG A 172 -13.84 5.58 -12.48
CA ARG A 172 -13.68 4.38 -13.30
C ARG A 172 -12.59 3.50 -12.68
N LYS A 173 -12.89 2.25 -12.33
CA LYS A 173 -12.01 1.33 -11.60
C LYS A 173 -11.72 0.11 -12.45
N ILE A 174 -10.46 -0.11 -12.78
CA ILE A 174 -10.02 -1.21 -13.64
C ILE A 174 -8.88 -1.99 -12.99
N ALA A 175 -8.72 -3.26 -13.33
CA ALA A 175 -7.54 -4.04 -12.95
C ALA A 175 -6.71 -4.43 -14.18
N LEU A 176 -5.39 -4.43 -14.03
CA LEU A 176 -4.50 -5.04 -15.03
C LEU A 176 -4.46 -6.54 -14.81
N SER A 177 -4.72 -7.31 -15.86
CA SER A 177 -4.86 -8.77 -15.81
C SER A 177 -4.20 -9.39 -17.03
N TRP A 178 -3.41 -10.44 -16.81
CA TRP A 178 -2.76 -11.17 -17.90
C TRP A 178 -3.76 -11.94 -18.76
N ASN A 179 -4.82 -12.46 -18.14
CA ASN A 179 -5.81 -13.32 -18.79
C ASN A 179 -6.97 -12.55 -19.44
N SER A 180 -6.93 -11.22 -19.41
CA SER A 180 -7.99 -10.36 -19.96
C SER A 180 -7.71 -9.96 -21.41
N GLU A 181 -8.74 -9.47 -22.09
CA GLU A 181 -8.62 -8.97 -23.46
C GLU A 181 -7.55 -7.87 -23.55
N LYS A 182 -6.67 -8.00 -24.55
CA LYS A 182 -5.60 -7.04 -24.77
C LYS A 182 -6.15 -5.78 -25.40
N VAL A 183 -5.88 -4.64 -24.77
CA VAL A 183 -6.31 -3.34 -25.28
C VAL A 183 -5.11 -2.45 -25.59
N LYS A 184 -5.27 -1.58 -26.57
CA LYS A 184 -4.35 -0.45 -26.74
C LYS A 184 -4.68 0.59 -25.68
N LEU A 185 -3.77 0.78 -24.72
CA LEU A 185 -4.01 1.68 -23.58
C LEU A 185 -4.45 3.09 -24.01
N TYR A 186 -3.83 3.65 -25.05
CA TYR A 186 -4.19 4.98 -25.54
C TYR A 186 -5.66 5.07 -25.97
N ASP A 187 -6.13 4.11 -26.76
CA ASP A 187 -7.51 4.06 -27.24
C ASP A 187 -8.48 3.82 -26.07
N TYR A 188 -8.15 2.86 -25.20
CA TYR A 188 -8.96 2.55 -24.02
C TYR A 188 -9.16 3.76 -23.11
N PHE A 189 -8.08 4.48 -22.74
CA PHE A 189 -8.19 5.65 -21.87
C PHE A 189 -8.81 6.87 -22.57
N LYS A 190 -8.80 6.93 -23.91
CA LYS A 190 -9.46 7.97 -24.68
C LYS A 190 -10.98 7.79 -24.71
N GLU A 191 -11.46 6.55 -24.66
CA GLU A 191 -12.88 6.20 -24.69
C GLU A 191 -13.57 6.35 -23.32
N ILE A 192 -12.80 6.41 -22.22
CA ILE A 192 -13.38 6.63 -20.87
C ILE A 192 -14.03 8.02 -20.83
N PRO A 193 -15.36 8.11 -20.64
CA PRO A 193 -16.08 9.37 -20.71
C PRO A 193 -15.81 10.26 -19.49
N GLY A 194 -15.42 11.51 -19.76
CA GLY A 194 -15.46 12.64 -18.80
C GLY A 194 -14.38 12.67 -17.71
N ASP A 195 -14.11 13.88 -17.19
CA ASP A 195 -12.99 14.30 -16.33
C ASP A 195 -12.88 13.68 -14.92
N GLY A 196 -13.52 12.52 -14.70
CA GLY A 196 -13.47 11.80 -13.44
C GLY A 196 -12.09 11.17 -13.15
N PRO A 197 -11.84 10.82 -11.88
CA PRO A 197 -10.67 10.04 -11.51
C PRO A 197 -10.72 8.63 -12.10
N VAL A 198 -9.54 8.06 -12.38
CA VAL A 198 -9.41 6.68 -12.82
C VAL A 198 -8.58 5.92 -11.80
N VAL A 199 -9.09 4.77 -11.33
CA VAL A 199 -8.38 3.84 -10.45
C VAL A 199 -7.89 2.67 -11.28
N VAL A 200 -6.59 2.37 -11.18
CA VAL A 200 -5.99 1.19 -11.79
C VAL A 200 -5.36 0.32 -10.71
N ALA A 201 -5.90 -0.87 -10.53
CA ALA A 201 -5.36 -1.90 -9.65
C ALA A 201 -4.29 -2.71 -10.38
N VAL A 202 -3.12 -2.84 -9.77
CA VAL A 202 -1.95 -3.53 -10.32
C VAL A 202 -1.46 -4.55 -9.30
N GLY A 203 -1.35 -5.81 -9.70
CA GLY A 203 -0.79 -6.85 -8.83
C GLY A 203 0.70 -6.62 -8.56
N ALA A 204 1.05 -6.25 -7.34
CA ALA A 204 2.43 -6.06 -6.87
C ALA A 204 2.97 -7.31 -6.16
N MET A 205 2.78 -8.46 -6.81
CA MET A 205 3.11 -9.79 -6.31
C MET A 205 3.96 -10.57 -7.32
N ALA A 206 4.71 -11.56 -6.84
CA ALA A 206 5.58 -12.37 -7.68
C ALA A 206 4.80 -13.28 -8.65
N LYS A 207 3.72 -13.85 -8.14
CA LYS A 207 2.81 -14.78 -8.82
C LYS A 207 1.47 -14.78 -8.08
N GLY A 208 0.42 -15.21 -8.75
CA GLY A 208 -0.91 -15.33 -8.16
C GLY A 208 -2.01 -15.13 -9.19
N ALA A 209 -3.24 -15.43 -8.78
CA ALA A 209 -4.40 -15.11 -9.58
C ALA A 209 -4.59 -13.58 -9.63
N ASP A 210 -5.04 -13.08 -10.78
CA ASP A 210 -5.37 -11.68 -11.01
C ASP A 210 -6.77 -11.32 -10.47
N THR A 211 -7.18 -11.94 -9.37
CA THR A 211 -8.48 -11.75 -8.68
C THR A 211 -8.42 -10.72 -7.56
N PHE A 212 -7.29 -10.01 -7.42
CA PHE A 212 -6.94 -9.17 -6.28
C PHE A 212 -7.84 -7.93 -6.11
N ALA A 213 -8.57 -7.53 -7.15
CA ALA A 213 -9.41 -6.32 -7.15
C ALA A 213 -10.86 -6.58 -7.56
N ASP A 214 -11.26 -7.84 -7.76
CA ASP A 214 -12.56 -8.24 -8.32
C ASP A 214 -13.76 -7.74 -7.51
N SER A 215 -13.54 -7.42 -6.24
CA SER A 215 -14.55 -6.88 -5.35
C SER A 215 -14.91 -5.42 -5.64
N TYR A 216 -14.11 -4.68 -6.41
CA TYR A 216 -14.32 -3.24 -6.62
C TYR A 216 -14.04 -2.71 -8.03
N VAL A 217 -13.39 -3.47 -8.91
CA VAL A 217 -13.19 -3.05 -10.31
C VAL A 217 -14.41 -3.39 -11.16
N GLN A 218 -14.69 -2.55 -12.16
CA GLN A 218 -15.73 -2.84 -13.15
C GLN A 218 -15.19 -3.73 -14.28
N ASP A 219 -13.95 -3.49 -14.70
CA ASP A 219 -13.34 -4.20 -15.83
C ASP A 219 -11.92 -4.67 -15.51
N LYS A 220 -11.49 -5.71 -16.22
CA LYS A 220 -10.10 -6.14 -16.29
C LYS A 220 -9.60 -5.98 -17.72
N ILE A 221 -8.38 -5.46 -17.86
CA ILE A 221 -7.75 -5.26 -19.17
C ILE A 221 -6.37 -5.91 -19.21
N GLY A 222 -6.06 -6.52 -20.36
CA GLY A 222 -4.74 -7.03 -20.68
C GLY A 222 -3.92 -6.02 -21.47
N LYS A 223 -2.60 -6.16 -21.42
CA LYS A 223 -1.64 -5.41 -22.23
C LYS A 223 -0.73 -6.38 -22.99
#